data_AF-A0A3M1BDN9-F1
#
_entry.id   AF-A0A3M1BDN9-F1
#
_cell.length_a   1.000
_cell.length_b   1.000
_cell.length_c   1.000
_cell.angle_alpha   90.00
_cell.angle_beta   90.00
_cell.angle_gamma   90.00
#
_symmetry.space_group_name_H-M   'P 1'
#
loop_
_entity.id
_entity.type
_entity.pdbx_description
1 polymer ?
#
loop_
_entity_poly.entity_id
_entity_poly.type
_entity_poly.pdbx_seq_one_letter_code
_entity_poly.pdbx_strand_id
1 'polypeptide(L)'
;EPDQTEHYYSLKKLISNEIEKFPRSEAEFIYQAAMNYCVLNINKGSSEFLEEYFNLSVILLENGMLFNNNELSPWHFRNIVVAALRVGKYTWTENFIKEYSKYLPESMRDNAVSFNTAQLYFSQKKWDKVIELLREVEYEDFTYNLNSKTMLLSTYYEIDEIEPLFSLLDSFRTYLNRHKNIPAARRTPYMNLIRFTKKLARIIPGEKAAVEKLRKELDEMPTGSVANSKWLNEKLAELE
;
A
#
# COMPACT_ATOMS: atom_id res chain seq x y z
N GLU A 1 13.29 24.41 -8.15
CA GLU A 1 14.10 24.17 -6.93
C GLU A 1 13.32 23.27 -5.98
N PRO A 2 13.47 21.94 -6.08
CA PRO A 2 12.63 20.99 -5.34
C PRO A 2 12.84 21.03 -3.82
N ASP A 3 13.95 21.58 -3.35
CA ASP A 3 14.31 21.63 -1.93
C ASP A 3 13.72 22.85 -1.18
N GLN A 4 13.05 23.77 -1.88
CA GLN A 4 12.35 24.90 -1.27
C GLN A 4 10.85 24.62 -1.21
N THR A 5 10.36 24.26 -0.03
CA THR A 5 8.94 23.94 0.23
C THR A 5 8.01 25.13 0.00
N GLU A 6 8.51 26.37 0.09
CA GLU A 6 7.77 27.60 -0.18
C GLU A 6 7.20 27.67 -1.61
N HIS A 7 7.94 27.12 -2.59
CA HIS A 7 7.49 27.07 -3.98
C HIS A 7 6.26 26.17 -4.15
N TYR A 8 6.21 25.06 -3.40
CA TYR A 8 5.06 24.18 -3.41
C TYR A 8 3.82 24.87 -2.83
N TYR A 9 3.94 25.55 -1.68
CA TYR A 9 2.80 26.24 -1.09
C TYR A 9 2.34 27.43 -1.96
N SER A 10 3.27 28.08 -2.64
CA SER A 10 2.96 29.11 -3.65
C SER A 10 2.19 28.50 -4.83
N LEU A 11 2.64 27.37 -5.36
CA LEU A 11 1.94 26.63 -6.41
C LEU A 11 0.54 26.19 -5.96
N LYS A 12 0.39 25.64 -4.75
CA LYS A 12 -0.89 25.24 -4.17
C LYS A 12 -1.88 26.42 -4.14
N LYS A 13 -1.42 27.59 -3.73
CA LYS A 13 -2.24 28.83 -3.71
C LYS A 13 -2.62 29.29 -5.12
N LEU A 14 -1.72 29.14 -6.10
CA LEU A 14 -2.04 29.45 -7.50
C LEU A 14 -3.06 28.47 -8.07
N ILE A 15 -2.92 27.17 -7.79
CA ILE A 15 -3.88 26.15 -8.19
C ILE A 15 -5.27 26.51 -7.63
N SER A 16 -5.39 26.81 -6.34
CA SER A 16 -6.70 27.12 -5.75
C SER A 16 -7.39 28.35 -6.34
N ASN A 17 -6.63 29.32 -6.85
CA ASN A 17 -7.16 30.61 -7.28
C ASN A 17 -7.32 30.74 -8.80
N GLU A 18 -6.51 30.01 -9.56
CA GLU A 18 -6.29 30.30 -10.98
C GLU A 18 -6.46 29.08 -11.89
N ILE A 19 -6.57 27.86 -11.36
CA ILE A 19 -6.53 26.63 -12.17
C ILE A 19 -7.65 26.53 -13.21
N GLU A 20 -8.82 27.11 -12.92
CA GLU A 20 -9.97 27.14 -13.83
C GLU A 20 -9.70 27.99 -15.09
N LYS A 21 -8.68 28.84 -15.06
CA LYS A 21 -8.26 29.66 -16.23
C LYS A 21 -7.45 28.87 -17.25
N PHE A 22 -6.97 27.68 -16.87
CA PHE A 22 -6.17 26.83 -17.73
C PHE A 22 -7.05 25.83 -18.48
N PRO A 23 -6.71 25.47 -19.73
CA PRO A 23 -7.28 24.31 -20.39
C PRO A 23 -7.13 23.05 -19.53
N ARG A 24 -8.09 22.13 -19.60
CA ARG A 24 -8.10 20.90 -18.79
C ARG A 24 -6.77 20.14 -18.83
N SER A 25 -6.17 19.99 -20.01
CA SER A 25 -4.88 19.30 -20.17
C SER A 25 -3.71 19.99 -19.46
N GLU A 26 -3.72 21.32 -19.41
CA GLU A 26 -2.69 22.09 -18.70
C GLU A 26 -2.93 22.03 -17.18
N ALA A 27 -4.19 22.12 -16.74
CA ALA A 27 -4.56 21.95 -15.34
C ALA A 27 -4.14 20.57 -14.81
N GLU A 28 -4.41 19.50 -15.57
CA GLU A 28 -3.98 18.12 -15.25
C GLU A 28 -2.46 18.03 -15.09
N PHE A 29 -1.69 18.66 -15.99
CA PHE A 29 -0.23 18.69 -15.89
C PHE A 29 0.25 19.41 -14.62
N ILE A 30 -0.35 20.56 -14.28
CA ILE A 30 -0.01 21.33 -13.08
C ILE A 30 -0.29 20.53 -11.81
N TYR A 31 -1.46 19.89 -11.73
CA TYR A 31 -1.80 19.02 -10.61
C TYR A 31 -0.86 17.81 -10.50
N GLN A 32 -0.51 17.17 -11.62
CA GLN A 32 0.42 16.05 -11.62
C GLN A 32 1.80 16.48 -11.08
N ALA A 33 2.28 17.67 -11.43
CA ALA A 33 3.52 18.20 -10.89
C ALA A 33 3.44 18.41 -9.36
N ALA A 34 2.34 18.96 -8.85
CA ALA A 34 2.11 19.13 -7.41
C ALA A 34 2.02 17.78 -6.67
N MET A 35 1.33 16.80 -7.25
CA MET A 35 1.23 15.44 -6.71
C MET A 35 2.59 14.74 -6.66
N ASN A 36 3.38 14.85 -7.73
CA ASN A 36 4.74 14.30 -7.79
C ASN A 36 5.66 14.92 -6.74
N TYR A 37 5.53 16.22 -6.50
CA TYR A 37 6.27 16.91 -5.43
C TYR A 37 5.92 16.33 -4.05
N CYS A 38 4.64 16.10 -3.77
CA CYS A 38 4.20 15.49 -2.51
C CYS A 38 4.76 14.08 -2.38
N VAL A 39 4.66 13.24 -3.42
CA VAL A 39 5.19 11.87 -3.42
C VAL A 39 6.70 11.85 -3.14
N LEU A 40 7.46 12.76 -3.76
CA LEU A 40 8.90 12.86 -3.55
C LEU A 40 9.22 13.14 -2.07
N ASN A 41 8.51 14.06 -1.44
CA ASN A 41 8.73 14.41 -0.03
C ASN A 41 8.25 13.32 0.93
N ILE A 42 7.12 12.67 0.64
CA ILE A 42 6.65 11.51 1.41
C ILE A 42 7.71 10.40 1.41
N ASN A 43 8.35 10.15 0.26
CA ASN A 43 9.40 9.15 0.14
C ASN A 43 10.70 9.55 0.86
N LYS A 44 10.94 10.84 1.07
CA LYS A 44 12.03 11.37 1.91
C LYS A 44 11.72 11.31 3.41
N GLY A 45 10.49 10.92 3.80
CA GLY A 45 10.06 10.81 5.19
C GLY A 45 9.25 12.00 5.72
N SER A 46 9.01 13.03 4.90
CA SER A 46 8.21 14.21 5.26
C SER A 46 6.72 13.87 5.24
N SER A 47 6.23 13.37 6.38
CA SER A 47 4.85 12.92 6.56
C SER A 47 3.79 14.01 6.39
N GLU A 48 4.16 15.28 6.57
CA GLU A 48 3.29 16.44 6.38
C GLU A 48 2.74 16.55 4.95
N PHE A 49 3.48 16.07 3.95
CA PHE A 49 3.03 16.06 2.56
C PHE A 49 2.01 14.95 2.25
N LEU A 50 1.76 14.05 3.18
CA LEU A 50 0.76 13.00 3.01
C LEU A 50 -0.66 13.58 3.01
N GLU A 51 -0.96 14.50 3.93
CA GLU A 51 -2.25 15.18 3.98
C GLU A 51 -2.44 16.05 2.73
N GLU A 52 -1.38 16.71 2.27
CA GLU A 52 -1.38 17.48 1.03
C GLU A 52 -1.68 16.61 -0.20
N TYR A 53 -1.02 15.46 -0.34
CA TYR A 53 -1.28 14.50 -1.41
C TYR A 53 -2.73 14.00 -1.38
N PHE A 54 -3.25 13.68 -0.19
CA PHE A 54 -4.63 13.24 -0.02
C PHE A 54 -5.63 14.33 -0.46
N ASN A 55 -5.45 15.57 0.00
CA ASN A 55 -6.32 16.68 -0.33
C ASN A 55 -6.33 16.98 -1.85
N LEU A 56 -5.15 17.00 -2.48
CA LEU A 56 -5.05 17.15 -3.94
C LEU A 56 -5.72 15.98 -4.68
N SER A 57 -5.59 14.76 -4.17
CA SER A 57 -6.26 13.59 -4.76
C SER A 57 -7.78 13.71 -4.73
N VAL A 58 -8.35 14.19 -3.61
CA VAL A 58 -9.79 14.43 -3.47
C VAL A 58 -10.26 15.50 -4.45
N ILE A 59 -9.54 16.63 -4.56
CA ILE A 59 -9.86 17.70 -5.51
C ILE A 59 -9.87 17.17 -6.95
N LEU A 60 -8.86 16.38 -7.33
CA LEU A 60 -8.77 15.80 -8.67
C LEU A 60 -9.89 14.79 -8.95
N LEU A 61 -10.25 14.00 -7.94
CA LEU A 61 -11.34 13.03 -8.00
C LEU A 61 -12.69 13.74 -8.20
N GLU A 62 -13.01 14.72 -7.37
CA GLU A 62 -14.28 15.43 -7.38
C GLU A 62 -14.48 16.26 -8.67
N ASN A 63 -13.40 16.80 -9.22
CA ASN A 63 -13.43 17.53 -10.50
C ASN A 63 -13.42 16.61 -11.73
N GLY A 64 -13.47 15.28 -11.55
CA GLY A 64 -13.52 14.33 -12.66
C GLY A 64 -12.21 14.19 -13.44
N MET A 65 -11.09 14.74 -12.93
CA MET A 65 -9.79 14.77 -13.61
C MET A 65 -9.05 13.43 -13.55
N LEU A 66 -9.41 12.55 -12.60
CA LEU A 66 -8.84 11.20 -12.50
C LEU A 66 -9.53 10.15 -13.39
N PHE A 67 -10.60 10.54 -14.07
CA PHE A 67 -11.40 9.64 -14.90
C PHE A 67 -10.97 9.71 -16.36
N ASN A 68 -10.88 8.54 -16.97
CA ASN A 68 -10.72 8.40 -18.42
C ASN A 68 -11.89 7.58 -18.94
N ASN A 69 -12.66 8.11 -19.89
CA ASN A 69 -13.89 7.49 -20.41
C ASN A 69 -14.87 7.05 -19.29
N ASN A 70 -15.08 7.90 -18.28
CA ASN A 70 -15.87 7.62 -17.07
C ASN A 70 -15.35 6.47 -16.18
N GLU A 71 -14.15 5.96 -16.44
CA GLU A 71 -13.52 4.96 -15.60
C GLU A 71 -12.43 5.57 -14.72
N LEU A 72 -12.41 5.15 -13.47
CA LEU A 72 -11.32 5.42 -12.54
C LEU A 72 -10.35 4.25 -12.58
N SER A 73 -9.08 4.54 -12.86
CA SER A 73 -8.02 3.52 -12.84
C SER A 73 -7.95 2.83 -11.47
N PRO A 74 -7.83 1.48 -11.40
CA PRO A 74 -7.60 0.75 -10.16
C PRO A 74 -6.37 1.23 -9.39
N TRP A 75 -5.37 1.78 -10.10
CA TRP A 75 -4.17 2.35 -9.48
C TRP A 75 -4.47 3.66 -8.76
N HIS A 76 -5.22 4.58 -9.37
CA HIS A 76 -5.67 5.80 -8.70
C HIS A 76 -6.55 5.47 -7.49
N PHE A 77 -7.51 4.57 -7.67
CA PHE A 77 -8.40 4.12 -6.59
C PHE A 77 -7.60 3.58 -5.39
N ARG A 78 -6.64 2.69 -5.63
CA ARG A 78 -5.77 2.13 -4.59
C ARG A 78 -4.92 3.20 -3.90
N ASN A 79 -4.33 4.13 -4.66
CA ASN A 79 -3.47 5.16 -4.08
C ASN A 79 -4.25 6.13 -3.18
N ILE A 80 -5.47 6.49 -3.58
CA ILE A 80 -6.37 7.32 -2.79
C ILE A 80 -6.71 6.61 -1.47
N VAL A 81 -7.08 5.33 -1.53
CA VAL A 81 -7.33 4.50 -0.33
C VAL A 81 -6.10 4.49 0.58
N VAL A 82 -4.92 4.18 0.05
CA VAL A 82 -3.68 4.12 0.85
C VAL A 82 -3.36 5.48 1.49
N ALA A 83 -3.49 6.58 0.75
CA ALA A 83 -3.26 7.91 1.29
C ALA A 83 -4.26 8.24 2.41
N ALA A 84 -5.55 8.03 2.17
CA ALA A 84 -6.61 8.30 3.14
C ALA A 84 -6.43 7.49 4.43
N LEU A 85 -6.07 6.21 4.32
CA LEU A 85 -5.79 5.35 5.48
C LEU A 85 -4.59 5.83 6.28
N ARG A 86 -3.50 6.25 5.62
CA ARG A 86 -2.31 6.77 6.31
C ARG A 86 -2.57 8.13 6.98
N VAL A 87 -3.52 8.93 6.48
CA VAL A 87 -4.00 10.17 7.13
C VAL A 87 -5.02 9.86 8.25
N GLY A 88 -5.50 8.62 8.36
CA GLY A 88 -6.49 8.21 9.37
C GLY A 88 -7.95 8.52 9.01
N LYS A 89 -8.25 8.77 7.73
CA LYS A 89 -9.60 9.12 7.24
C LYS A 89 -10.46 7.87 7.00
N TYR A 90 -10.61 6.99 7.99
CA TYR A 90 -11.25 5.67 7.80
C TYR A 90 -12.69 5.71 7.28
N THR A 91 -13.55 6.56 7.86
CA THR A 91 -14.96 6.69 7.44
C THR A 91 -15.06 7.24 6.02
N TRP A 92 -14.20 8.21 5.68
CA TRP A 92 -14.12 8.72 4.31
C TRP A 92 -13.70 7.61 3.34
N THR A 93 -12.70 6.79 3.70
CA THR A 93 -12.24 5.68 2.86
C THR A 93 -13.35 4.65 2.62
N GLU A 94 -14.14 4.32 3.64
CA GLU A 94 -15.28 3.40 3.49
C GLU A 94 -16.31 3.92 2.49
N ASN A 95 -16.68 5.20 2.60
CA ASN A 95 -17.60 5.85 1.67
C ASN A 95 -17.00 5.93 0.26
N PHE A 96 -15.74 6.31 0.13
CA PHE A 96 -15.03 6.38 -1.14
C PHE A 96 -15.05 5.01 -1.85
N ILE A 97 -14.71 3.93 -1.15
CA ILE A 97 -14.71 2.58 -1.74
C ILE A 97 -16.11 2.24 -2.24
N LYS A 98 -17.15 2.49 -1.44
CA LYS A 98 -18.54 2.19 -1.79
C LYS A 98 -19.00 3.00 -3.00
N GLU A 99 -18.77 4.31 -3.00
CA GLU A 99 -19.30 5.24 -4.00
C GLU A 99 -18.57 5.17 -5.34
N TYR A 100 -17.24 5.00 -5.30
CA TYR A 100 -16.40 5.07 -6.49
C TYR A 100 -16.09 3.71 -7.12
N SER A 101 -16.42 2.60 -6.45
CA SER A 101 -16.24 1.24 -7.00
C SER A 101 -16.93 1.04 -8.36
N LYS A 102 -18.09 1.66 -8.58
CA LYS A 102 -18.85 1.56 -9.85
C LYS A 102 -18.10 2.14 -11.06
N TYR A 103 -17.12 3.01 -10.84
CA TYR A 103 -16.29 3.58 -11.90
C TYR A 103 -15.03 2.77 -12.18
N LEU A 104 -14.76 1.70 -11.41
CA LEU A 104 -13.67 0.79 -11.74
C LEU A 104 -14.03 -0.03 -12.99
N PRO A 105 -13.04 -0.36 -13.84
CA PRO A 105 -13.22 -1.30 -14.93
C PRO A 105 -13.84 -2.60 -14.42
N GLU A 106 -14.87 -3.08 -15.10
CA GLU A 106 -15.68 -4.22 -14.64
C GLU A 106 -14.81 -5.46 -14.34
N SER A 107 -13.85 -5.78 -15.21
CA SER A 107 -12.94 -6.91 -15.06
C SER A 107 -12.03 -6.84 -13.84
N MET A 108 -11.82 -5.65 -13.27
CA MET A 108 -10.92 -5.43 -12.13
C MET A 108 -11.66 -4.99 -10.87
N ARG A 109 -12.97 -4.71 -10.96
CA ARG A 109 -13.75 -4.07 -9.90
C ARG A 109 -13.75 -4.89 -8.62
N ASP A 110 -14.15 -6.15 -8.68
CA ASP A 110 -14.30 -6.98 -7.48
C ASP A 110 -12.95 -7.19 -6.78
N ASN A 111 -11.90 -7.43 -7.56
CA ASN A 111 -10.53 -7.58 -7.06
C ASN A 111 -10.03 -6.30 -6.37
N ALA A 112 -10.23 -5.15 -7.00
CA ALA A 112 -9.84 -3.86 -6.44
C ALA A 112 -10.66 -3.52 -5.19
N VAL A 113 -11.97 -3.74 -5.20
CA VAL A 113 -12.85 -3.45 -4.05
C VAL A 113 -12.52 -4.36 -2.87
N SER A 114 -12.40 -5.67 -3.09
CA SER A 114 -12.06 -6.63 -2.04
C SER A 114 -10.73 -6.29 -1.38
N PHE A 115 -9.68 -6.09 -2.17
CA PHE A 115 -8.35 -5.78 -1.65
C PHE A 115 -8.30 -4.44 -0.90
N ASN A 116 -8.93 -3.39 -1.43
CA ASN A 116 -8.93 -2.09 -0.77
C ASN A 116 -9.80 -2.07 0.50
N THR A 117 -10.88 -2.85 0.54
CA THR A 117 -11.68 -3.06 1.75
C THR A 117 -10.86 -3.80 2.81
N ALA A 118 -10.09 -4.82 2.42
CA ALA A 118 -9.16 -5.49 3.33
C ALA A 118 -8.10 -4.52 3.88
N GLN A 119 -7.55 -3.61 3.07
CA GLN A 119 -6.63 -2.56 3.57
C GLN A 119 -7.28 -1.66 4.61
N LEU A 120 -8.55 -1.28 4.42
CA LEU A 120 -9.30 -0.49 5.41
C LEU A 120 -9.46 -1.26 6.72
N TYR A 121 -9.89 -2.53 6.67
CA TYR A 121 -10.04 -3.36 7.86
C TYR A 121 -8.73 -3.65 8.56
N PHE A 122 -7.65 -3.89 7.80
CA PHE A 122 -6.30 -4.04 8.33
C PHE A 122 -5.87 -2.79 9.10
N SER A 123 -6.09 -1.60 8.53
CA SER A 123 -5.75 -0.33 9.19
C SER A 123 -6.60 -0.04 10.43
N GLN A 124 -7.80 -0.63 10.50
CA GLN A 124 -8.69 -0.58 11.66
C GLN A 124 -8.44 -1.73 12.66
N LYS A 125 -7.45 -2.59 12.41
CA LYS A 125 -7.16 -3.81 13.20
C LYS A 125 -8.35 -4.78 13.31
N LYS A 126 -9.22 -4.80 12.29
CA LYS A 126 -10.36 -5.74 12.19
C LYS A 126 -9.92 -7.04 11.51
N TRP A 127 -9.08 -7.80 12.21
CA TRP A 127 -8.35 -8.95 11.66
C TRP A 127 -9.26 -10.04 11.08
N ASP A 128 -10.34 -10.40 11.76
CA ASP A 128 -11.29 -11.42 11.29
C ASP A 128 -11.85 -11.09 9.91
N LYS A 129 -12.19 -9.81 9.68
CA LYS A 129 -12.71 -9.35 8.39
C LYS A 129 -11.64 -9.34 7.30
N VAL A 130 -10.38 -9.11 7.65
CA VAL A 130 -9.26 -9.22 6.70
C VAL A 130 -9.11 -10.68 6.27
N ILE A 131 -9.15 -11.62 7.20
CA ILE A 131 -9.05 -13.05 6.91
C ILE A 131 -10.24 -13.50 6.04
N GLU A 132 -11.46 -13.11 6.40
CA GLU A 132 -12.67 -13.40 5.63
C GLU A 132 -12.54 -12.96 4.16
N LEU A 133 -12.05 -11.73 3.93
CA LEU A 133 -11.89 -11.18 2.59
C LEU A 133 -10.73 -11.77 1.80
N LEU A 134 -9.66 -12.25 2.44
CA LEU A 134 -8.43 -12.62 1.74
C LEU A 134 -8.16 -14.12 1.68
N ARG A 135 -8.84 -14.95 2.46
CA ARG A 135 -8.54 -16.39 2.57
C ARG A 135 -8.80 -17.15 1.26
N GLU A 136 -9.91 -16.86 0.58
CA GLU A 136 -10.38 -17.63 -0.59
C GLU A 136 -10.19 -16.89 -1.92
N VAL A 137 -9.63 -15.67 -1.92
CA VAL A 137 -9.57 -14.86 -3.15
C VAL A 137 -8.34 -15.21 -3.98
N GLU A 138 -8.57 -15.89 -5.11
CA GLU A 138 -7.58 -16.05 -6.18
C GLU A 138 -7.70 -14.90 -7.18
N TYR A 139 -6.89 -13.87 -6.98
CA TYR A 139 -6.81 -12.75 -7.90
C TYR A 139 -6.14 -13.17 -9.22
N GLU A 140 -6.76 -12.82 -10.35
CA GLU A 140 -6.19 -13.00 -11.70
C GLU A 140 -4.90 -12.19 -11.88
N ASP A 141 -4.90 -10.97 -11.37
CA ASP A 141 -3.72 -10.11 -11.35
C ASP A 141 -2.75 -10.54 -10.24
N PHE A 142 -1.53 -10.87 -10.63
CA PHE A 142 -0.51 -11.34 -9.70
C PHE A 142 -0.16 -10.27 -8.66
N THR A 143 -0.29 -8.98 -8.96
CA THR A 143 0.04 -7.91 -7.99
C THR A 143 -0.95 -7.93 -6.83
N TYR A 144 -2.25 -8.04 -7.09
CA TYR A 144 -3.24 -8.21 -6.03
C TYR A 144 -3.04 -9.51 -5.26
N ASN A 145 -2.70 -10.61 -5.93
CA ASN A 145 -2.45 -11.88 -5.27
C ASN A 145 -1.27 -11.79 -4.27
N LEU A 146 -0.13 -11.26 -4.71
CA LEU A 146 1.07 -11.07 -3.88
C LEU A 146 0.80 -10.14 -2.69
N ASN A 147 0.12 -9.02 -2.92
CA ASN A 147 -0.21 -8.07 -1.86
C ASN A 147 -1.20 -8.65 -0.84
N SER A 148 -2.20 -9.41 -1.30
CA SER A 148 -3.19 -10.05 -0.42
C SER A 148 -2.55 -11.09 0.47
N LYS A 149 -1.69 -11.96 -0.08
CA LYS A 149 -0.94 -12.93 0.72
C LYS A 149 0.01 -12.27 1.72
N THR A 150 0.59 -11.12 1.36
CA THR A 150 1.43 -10.32 2.27
C THR A 150 0.62 -9.75 3.44
N MET A 151 -0.58 -9.24 3.17
CA MET A 151 -1.47 -8.71 4.21
C MET A 151 -2.02 -9.83 5.10
N LEU A 152 -2.42 -10.96 4.53
CA LEU A 152 -2.92 -12.11 5.30
C LEU A 152 -1.83 -12.70 6.20
N LEU A 153 -0.59 -12.77 5.70
CA LEU A 153 0.59 -13.13 6.50
C LEU A 153 0.80 -12.20 7.67
N SER A 154 0.74 -10.89 7.41
CA SER A 154 0.91 -9.89 8.47
C SER A 154 -0.22 -10.04 9.49
N THR A 155 -1.46 -10.24 9.02
CA THR A 155 -2.65 -10.43 9.86
C THR A 155 -2.50 -11.63 10.80
N TYR A 156 -2.14 -12.82 10.28
CA TYR A 156 -1.97 -14.00 11.14
C TYR A 156 -0.87 -13.80 12.18
N TYR A 157 0.20 -13.08 11.85
CA TYR A 157 1.23 -12.72 12.81
C TYR A 157 0.69 -11.79 13.90
N GLU A 158 -0.06 -10.74 13.55
CA GLU A 158 -0.60 -9.75 14.53
C GLU A 158 -1.58 -10.37 15.55
N ILE A 159 -2.15 -11.54 15.25
CA ILE A 159 -3.10 -12.25 16.14
C ILE A 159 -2.54 -13.55 16.72
N ASP A 160 -1.23 -13.79 16.59
CA ASP A 160 -0.55 -15.00 17.08
C ASP A 160 -1.11 -16.33 16.53
N GLU A 161 -1.73 -16.31 15.34
CA GLU A 161 -2.24 -17.50 14.64
C GLU A 161 -1.11 -18.19 13.86
N ILE A 162 -0.20 -18.83 14.61
CA ILE A 162 1.06 -19.38 14.08
C ILE A 162 0.83 -20.54 13.08
N GLU A 163 -0.09 -21.47 13.35
CA GLU A 163 -0.31 -22.60 12.44
C GLU A 163 -0.86 -22.14 11.07
N PRO A 164 -1.91 -21.29 11.01
CA PRO A 164 -2.34 -20.66 9.75
C PRO A 164 -1.24 -19.85 9.07
N LEU A 165 -0.41 -19.12 9.82
CA LEU A 165 0.72 -18.37 9.28
C LEU A 165 1.72 -19.29 8.55
N PHE A 166 2.13 -20.40 9.18
CA PHE A 166 3.09 -21.33 8.57
C PHE A 166 2.51 -22.02 7.34
N SER A 167 1.23 -22.41 7.37
CA SER A 167 0.52 -22.96 6.21
C SER A 167 0.47 -21.95 5.04
N LEU A 168 0.19 -20.68 5.35
CA LEU A 168 0.23 -19.61 4.36
C LEU A 168 1.64 -19.40 3.79
N LEU A 169 2.68 -19.38 4.63
CA LEU A 169 4.07 -19.22 4.19
C LEU A 169 4.49 -20.30 3.18
N ASP A 170 4.12 -21.56 3.44
CA ASP A 170 4.49 -22.70 2.59
C ASP A 170 3.66 -22.71 1.27
N SER A 171 2.37 -22.40 1.34
CA SER A 171 1.53 -22.25 0.14
C SER A 171 1.93 -21.05 -0.71
N PHE A 172 2.27 -19.92 -0.09
CA PHE A 172 2.74 -18.70 -0.77
C PHE A 172 4.08 -18.98 -1.49
N ARG A 173 5.01 -19.67 -0.83
CA ARG A 173 6.26 -20.12 -1.46
C ARG A 173 6.00 -21.02 -2.67
N THR A 174 5.07 -21.97 -2.54
CA THR A 174 4.69 -22.88 -3.62
C THR A 174 4.09 -22.12 -4.81
N TYR A 175 3.21 -21.15 -4.55
CA TYR A 175 2.65 -20.26 -5.55
C TYR A 175 3.73 -19.51 -6.33
N LEU A 176 4.68 -18.86 -5.64
CA LEU A 176 5.80 -18.12 -6.25
C LEU A 176 6.70 -19.04 -7.09
N ASN A 177 6.88 -20.29 -6.67
CA ASN A 177 7.68 -21.27 -7.40
C ASN A 177 7.00 -21.75 -8.68
N ARG A 178 5.68 -21.92 -8.68
CA ARG A 178 4.90 -22.38 -9.85
C ARG A 178 4.68 -21.29 -10.88
N HIS A 179 4.45 -20.05 -10.45
CA HIS A 179 4.17 -18.91 -11.34
C HIS A 179 5.46 -18.28 -11.88
N LYS A 180 6.11 -18.97 -12.81
CA LYS A 180 7.36 -18.50 -13.46
C LYS A 180 7.16 -17.29 -14.39
N ASN A 181 5.91 -16.99 -14.75
CA ASN A 181 5.51 -15.77 -15.46
C ASN A 181 5.72 -14.50 -14.62
N ILE A 182 5.80 -14.61 -13.28
CA ILE A 182 6.14 -13.47 -12.42
C ILE A 182 7.66 -13.18 -12.56
N PRO A 183 8.06 -11.96 -12.97
CA PRO A 183 9.46 -11.60 -13.13
C PRO A 183 10.27 -11.86 -11.86
N ALA A 184 11.52 -12.34 -12.00
CA ALA A 184 12.37 -12.65 -10.85
C ALA A 184 12.55 -11.44 -9.91
N ALA A 185 12.70 -10.23 -10.47
CA ALA A 185 12.80 -8.98 -9.72
C ALA A 185 11.55 -8.69 -8.86
N ARG A 186 10.37 -9.17 -9.26
CA ARG A 186 9.14 -9.08 -8.46
C ARG A 186 8.98 -10.24 -7.50
N ARG A 187 9.43 -11.45 -7.86
CA ARG A 187 9.30 -12.66 -7.04
C ARG A 187 10.25 -12.70 -5.84
N THR A 188 11.51 -12.34 -6.03
CA THR A 188 12.56 -12.45 -5.00
C THR A 188 12.23 -11.70 -3.71
N PRO A 189 11.68 -10.46 -3.75
CA PRO A 189 11.28 -9.75 -2.54
C PRO A 189 10.27 -10.49 -1.66
N TYR A 190 9.29 -11.18 -2.26
CA TYR A 190 8.31 -11.96 -1.50
C TYR A 190 8.90 -13.27 -0.97
N MET A 191 9.82 -13.91 -1.70
CA MET A 191 10.56 -15.07 -1.18
C MET A 191 11.37 -14.70 0.06
N ASN A 192 11.98 -13.51 0.07
CA ASN A 192 12.69 -13.00 1.24
C ASN A 192 11.74 -12.66 2.38
N LEU A 193 10.59 -12.03 2.11
CA LEU A 193 9.55 -11.79 3.11
C LEU A 193 9.12 -13.09 3.81
N ILE A 194 8.85 -14.15 3.05
CA ILE A 194 8.50 -15.47 3.58
C ILE A 194 9.61 -15.99 4.50
N ARG A 195 10.87 -15.91 4.05
CA ARG A 195 12.04 -16.35 4.83
C ARG A 195 12.17 -15.58 6.15
N PHE A 196 12.10 -14.25 6.10
CA PHE A 196 12.25 -13.40 7.28
C PHE A 196 11.09 -13.58 8.25
N THR A 197 9.85 -13.65 7.76
CA THR A 197 8.68 -13.89 8.60
C THR A 197 8.74 -15.25 9.30
N LYS A 198 9.20 -16.30 8.62
CA LYS A 198 9.40 -17.63 9.22
C LYS A 198 10.44 -17.61 10.36
N LYS A 199 11.48 -16.79 10.25
CA LYS A 199 12.47 -16.60 11.32
C LYS A 199 11.88 -15.78 12.46
N LEU A 200 11.21 -14.68 12.14
CA LEU A 200 10.56 -13.78 13.08
C LEU A 200 9.56 -14.53 13.98
N ALA A 201 8.65 -15.31 13.38
CA ALA A 201 7.64 -16.09 14.11
C ALA A 201 8.20 -17.24 14.99
N ARG A 202 9.53 -17.46 14.98
CA ARG A 202 10.21 -18.45 15.82
C ARG A 202 11.02 -17.81 16.95
N ILE A 203 11.16 -16.49 16.94
CA ILE A 203 11.88 -15.78 18.00
C ILE A 203 11.03 -15.88 19.27
N ILE A 204 11.66 -16.28 20.37
CA ILE A 204 11.01 -16.30 21.67
C ILE A 204 11.07 -14.87 22.23
N PRO A 205 9.96 -14.32 22.77
CA PRO A 205 9.96 -13.00 23.40
C PRO A 205 11.06 -12.87 24.45
N GLY A 206 11.85 -11.80 24.38
CA GLY A 206 13.01 -11.55 25.25
C GLY A 206 14.35 -12.12 24.76
N GLU A 207 14.37 -12.87 23.64
CA GLU A 207 15.59 -13.41 23.04
C GLU A 207 16.34 -12.35 22.20
N LYS A 208 16.88 -11.33 22.87
CA LYS A 208 17.50 -10.15 22.24
C LYS A 208 18.57 -10.47 21.21
N ALA A 209 19.36 -11.52 21.44
CA ALA A 209 20.39 -11.95 20.49
C ALA A 209 19.81 -12.46 19.15
N ALA A 210 18.64 -13.11 19.19
CA ALA A 210 17.95 -13.59 17.99
C ALA A 210 17.33 -12.43 17.21
N VAL A 211 16.75 -11.45 17.91
CA VAL A 211 16.22 -10.20 17.32
C VAL A 211 17.32 -9.43 16.61
N GLU A 212 18.42 -9.14 17.30
CA GLU A 212 19.55 -8.38 16.74
C GLU A 212 20.17 -9.07 15.52
N LYS A 213 20.33 -10.41 15.59
CA LYS A 213 20.82 -11.18 14.46
C LYS A 213 19.89 -11.06 13.24
N LEU A 214 18.58 -11.17 13.44
CA LEU A 214 17.60 -11.09 12.35
C LEU A 214 17.53 -9.67 11.77
N ARG A 215 17.62 -8.64 12.62
CA ARG A 215 17.70 -7.23 12.22
C ARG A 215 18.92 -6.97 11.33
N LYS A 216 20.11 -7.39 11.77
CA LYS A 216 21.34 -7.26 10.97
C LYS A 216 21.24 -7.97 9.62
N GLU A 217 20.71 -9.21 9.59
CA GLU A 217 20.49 -9.93 8.33
C GLU A 217 19.52 -9.19 7.39
N LEU A 218 18.53 -8.47 7.92
CA LEU A 218 17.58 -7.68 7.13
C LEU A 218 18.21 -6.37 6.62
N ASP A 219 19.00 -5.68 7.45
CA ASP A 219 19.67 -4.42 7.11
C ASP A 219 20.79 -4.60 6.07
N GLU A 220 21.42 -5.77 6.03
CA GLU A 220 22.40 -6.14 4.99
C GLU A 220 21.77 -6.42 3.62
N MET A 221 20.43 -6.52 3.53
CA MET A 221 19.73 -6.74 2.26
C MET A 221 19.68 -5.46 1.42
N PRO A 222 19.87 -5.54 0.09
CA PRO A 222 19.72 -4.38 -0.78
C PRO A 222 18.31 -3.77 -0.68
N THR A 223 18.21 -2.44 -0.78
CA THR A 223 16.93 -1.73 -0.76
C THR A 223 15.95 -2.30 -1.80
N GLY A 224 14.72 -2.59 -1.38
CA GLY A 224 13.69 -3.17 -2.24
C GLY A 224 13.81 -4.68 -2.49
N SER A 225 14.82 -5.34 -1.94
CA SER A 225 14.99 -6.81 -2.09
C SER A 225 14.16 -7.63 -1.10
N VAL A 226 13.43 -6.99 -0.18
CA VAL A 226 12.51 -7.64 0.75
C VAL A 226 11.17 -6.92 0.68
N ALA A 227 10.10 -7.66 0.34
CA ALA A 227 8.75 -7.10 0.35
C ALA A 227 8.33 -6.79 1.79
N ASN A 228 7.60 -5.69 1.99
CA ASN A 228 7.11 -5.26 3.30
C ASN A 228 8.20 -5.18 4.41
N SER A 229 9.41 -4.75 4.06
CA SER A 229 10.53 -4.62 5.02
C SER A 229 10.21 -3.69 6.19
N LYS A 230 9.40 -2.65 5.97
CA LYS A 230 8.93 -1.74 7.01
C LYS A 230 8.21 -2.49 8.13
N TRP A 231 7.25 -3.35 7.78
CA TRP A 231 6.51 -4.16 8.75
C TRP A 231 7.43 -5.13 9.51
N LEU A 232 8.37 -5.79 8.83
CA LEU A 232 9.36 -6.66 9.50
C LEU A 232 10.18 -5.89 10.54
N ASN A 233 10.63 -4.66 10.21
CA ASN A 233 11.36 -3.81 11.13
C ASN A 233 10.51 -3.36 12.34
N GLU A 234 9.24 -3.03 12.10
CA GLU A 234 8.27 -2.71 13.17
C GLU A 234 8.10 -3.90 14.13
N LYS A 235 7.86 -5.11 13.61
CA LYS A 235 7.70 -6.32 14.44
C LYS A 235 8.97 -6.69 15.20
N LEU A 236 10.15 -6.52 14.60
CA LEU A 236 11.42 -6.74 15.31
C LEU A 236 11.59 -5.78 16.48
N ALA A 237 11.19 -4.51 16.32
CA ALA A 237 11.28 -3.51 17.38
C ALA A 237 10.31 -3.79 18.55
N GLU A 238 9.17 -4.44 18.29
CA GLU A 238 8.22 -4.87 19.33
C GLU A 238 8.75 -6.03 20.20
N LEU A 239 9.76 -6.77 19.73
CA LEU A 239 10.36 -7.91 20.44
C LEU A 239 11.60 -7.55 21.30
N GLU A 240 12.04 -6.29 21.27
CA GLU A 240 13.21 -5.77 22.01
C GLU A 240 12.92 -5.45 23.50
#